data_AF-A0A930HTJ2-F1
#
_entry.id   AF-A0A930HTJ2-F1
#
_cell.length_a   1.000
_cell.length_b   1.000
_cell.length_c   1.000
_cell.angle_alpha   90.00
_cell.angle_beta   90.00
_cell.angle_gamma   90.00
#
_symmetry.space_group_name_H-M   'P 1'
#
loop_
_entity.id
_entity.type
_entity.pdbx_description
1 polymer ?
#
loop_
_entity_poly.entity_id
_entity_poly.type
_entity_poly.pdbx_seq_one_letter_code
_entity_poly.pdbx_strand_id
1 'polypeptide(L)'
;MNLVIVESPKKAELISGFLKKHQLNDYKVMASAGHVRDLKQHSFSVNVEDHFRPEYVITEDKKSLVRELKAAAKKADLVYLASDEDREGEAIAWHLSEALELKPEKTRRIVFHEITAEAFLHALEHPREVNMNLVDAQQARRVLDRIVGFELSPVLWKRIRPSLSAGRVQSVAVRLIVDREREITAFVPQSSYRLQATFVLPSGERLLTELNHRFATEAEAEALMTRCATADFSIGAITRRAARRSPAAPFTTSTLQQEAAHKLGYSVSQTMRLAQSLYESGHITYMRTDSVNLSSQALGAIARQIEKHPGKEYHQPRRFQTKSKGAQEAHEAIRPTYIDRERVGGTPQEQRLYDLIRKRTLASQMADAEIERTTVSIPVAGTDYAFTAQGEVITFRGFLDVYMESTGEEGNAEVTKLLPAVKEREALSLEALT
;
A
#
# COMPACT_ATOMS: atom_id res chain seq x y z
N MET A 1 -5.51 -34.51 -23.16
CA MET A 1 -5.59 -33.92 -21.80
C MET A 1 -4.42 -32.96 -21.65
N ASN A 2 -4.68 -31.70 -21.35
CA ASN A 2 -3.72 -30.65 -21.10
C ASN A 2 -3.35 -30.59 -19.61
N LEU A 3 -2.14 -30.15 -19.29
CA LEU A 3 -1.68 -29.95 -17.92
C LEU A 3 -1.50 -28.46 -17.64
N VAL A 4 -2.05 -27.96 -16.54
CA VAL A 4 -1.83 -26.60 -16.04
C VAL A 4 -1.05 -26.67 -14.73
N ILE A 5 0.06 -25.96 -14.64
CA ILE A 5 0.91 -25.91 -13.44
C ILE A 5 0.87 -24.50 -12.85
N VAL A 6 0.44 -24.38 -11.59
CA VAL A 6 0.38 -23.13 -10.81
C VAL A 6 1.26 -23.22 -9.56
N GLU A 7 1.53 -22.12 -8.86
CA GLU A 7 2.45 -22.20 -7.71
C GLU A 7 1.81 -22.74 -6.44
N SER A 8 0.51 -22.53 -6.22
CA SER A 8 -0.14 -22.84 -4.94
C SER A 8 -1.27 -23.87 -5.08
N PRO A 9 -1.48 -24.75 -4.09
CA PRO A 9 -2.61 -25.68 -4.06
C PRO A 9 -3.97 -24.97 -4.09
N LYS A 10 -4.10 -23.81 -3.42
CA LYS A 10 -5.35 -23.03 -3.41
C LYS A 10 -5.70 -22.53 -4.81
N LYS A 11 -4.73 -22.00 -5.56
CA LYS A 11 -4.94 -21.60 -6.96
C LYS A 11 -5.36 -22.81 -7.80
N ALA A 12 -4.73 -23.97 -7.60
CA ALA A 12 -5.03 -25.17 -8.35
C ALA A 12 -6.48 -25.64 -8.12
N GLU A 13 -6.95 -25.60 -6.87
CA GLU A 13 -8.33 -25.93 -6.51
C GLU A 13 -9.34 -24.96 -7.14
N LEU A 14 -9.07 -23.65 -7.03
CA LEU A 14 -9.95 -22.61 -7.57
C LEU A 14 -10.10 -22.73 -9.11
N ILE A 15 -8.98 -22.84 -9.82
CA ILE A 15 -8.98 -23.00 -11.29
C ILE A 15 -9.64 -24.32 -11.70
N SER A 16 -9.39 -25.42 -10.97
CA SER A 16 -10.08 -26.70 -11.21
C SER A 16 -11.59 -26.56 -11.05
N GLY A 17 -12.04 -25.74 -10.09
CA GLY A 17 -13.46 -25.41 -9.91
C GLY A 17 -14.04 -24.66 -11.11
N PHE A 18 -13.32 -23.68 -11.66
CA PHE A 18 -13.74 -22.96 -12.87
C PHE A 18 -13.84 -23.89 -14.08
N LEU A 19 -12.80 -24.70 -14.32
CA LEU A 19 -12.77 -25.67 -15.41
C LEU A 19 -13.98 -26.62 -15.36
N LYS A 20 -14.30 -27.17 -14.17
CA LYS A 20 -15.48 -28.01 -13.97
C LYS A 20 -16.79 -27.28 -14.25
N LYS A 21 -16.95 -26.06 -13.75
CA LYS A 21 -18.17 -25.25 -13.95
C LYS A 21 -18.40 -24.92 -15.42
N HIS A 22 -17.34 -24.67 -16.16
CA HIS A 22 -17.35 -24.40 -17.61
C HIS A 22 -17.28 -25.66 -18.47
N GLN A 23 -17.35 -26.85 -17.87
CA GLN A 23 -17.36 -28.16 -18.55
C GLN A 23 -16.10 -28.41 -19.41
N LEU A 24 -14.98 -27.79 -19.04
CA LEU A 24 -13.66 -27.99 -19.64
C LEU A 24 -12.93 -29.14 -18.94
N ASN A 25 -13.28 -30.36 -19.35
CA ASN A 25 -12.76 -31.60 -18.76
C ASN A 25 -11.43 -32.07 -19.34
N ASP A 26 -10.87 -31.32 -20.30
CA ASP A 26 -9.62 -31.62 -21.00
C ASP A 26 -8.39 -31.05 -20.28
N TYR A 27 -8.53 -30.48 -19.09
CA TYR A 27 -7.43 -29.91 -18.29
C TYR A 27 -7.25 -30.61 -16.95
N LYS A 28 -6.00 -30.95 -16.62
CA LYS A 28 -5.57 -31.33 -15.27
C LYS A 28 -4.76 -30.18 -14.66
N VAL A 29 -5.11 -29.73 -13.45
CA VAL A 29 -4.36 -28.67 -12.75
C VAL A 29 -3.53 -29.26 -11.62
N MET A 30 -2.26 -28.86 -11.50
CA MET A 30 -1.32 -29.28 -10.46
C MET A 30 -0.55 -28.08 -9.90
N ALA A 31 -0.05 -28.18 -8.66
CA ALA A 31 0.70 -27.13 -8.01
C ALA A 31 2.20 -27.46 -7.90
N SER A 32 3.09 -26.49 -8.14
CA SER A 32 4.54 -26.63 -7.94
C SER A 32 5.00 -26.34 -6.50
N ALA A 33 4.12 -25.75 -5.68
CA ALA A 33 4.44 -25.28 -4.33
C ALA A 33 5.64 -24.30 -4.33
N GLY A 34 5.67 -23.37 -5.30
CA GLY A 34 6.71 -22.36 -5.48
C GLY A 34 7.89 -22.82 -6.36
N HIS A 35 9.09 -22.33 -6.03
CA HIS A 35 10.34 -22.71 -6.70
C HIS A 35 10.66 -24.19 -6.50
N VAL A 36 11.04 -24.87 -7.58
CA VAL A 36 11.43 -26.29 -7.59
C VAL A 36 12.94 -26.50 -7.65
N ARG A 37 13.69 -25.45 -7.99
CA ARG A 37 15.14 -25.43 -8.10
C ARG A 37 15.69 -24.22 -7.35
N ASP A 38 16.88 -24.35 -6.79
CA ASP A 38 17.63 -23.24 -6.21
C ASP A 38 19.15 -23.51 -6.31
N LEU A 39 19.96 -22.49 -6.02
CA LEU A 39 21.41 -22.61 -5.89
C LEU A 39 21.77 -23.53 -4.70
N LYS A 40 22.89 -24.27 -4.77
CA LYS A 40 23.33 -25.11 -3.65
C LYS A 40 23.59 -24.25 -2.41
N GLN A 41 23.18 -24.71 -1.23
CA GLN A 41 23.19 -23.92 0.01
C GLN A 41 24.61 -23.65 0.56
N HIS A 42 25.50 -24.64 0.49
CA HIS A 42 26.85 -24.59 1.08
C HIS A 42 27.96 -24.39 0.05
N SER A 43 27.62 -23.94 -1.16
CA SER A 43 28.58 -23.66 -2.23
C SER A 43 28.24 -22.32 -2.86
N PHE A 44 29.25 -21.60 -3.34
CA PHE A 44 29.07 -20.36 -4.08
C PHE A 44 28.07 -20.52 -5.24
N SER A 45 28.10 -21.67 -5.93
CA SER A 45 27.13 -22.09 -6.96
C SER A 45 26.92 -21.09 -8.11
N VAL A 46 27.91 -20.25 -8.36
CA VAL A 46 27.96 -19.28 -9.45
C VAL A 46 29.33 -19.42 -10.10
N ASN A 47 29.37 -19.78 -11.38
CA ASN A 47 30.63 -19.89 -12.11
C ASN A 47 31.01 -18.53 -12.68
N VAL A 48 31.97 -17.85 -12.07
CA VAL A 48 32.42 -16.50 -12.48
C VAL A 48 33.21 -16.54 -13.79
N GLU A 49 33.90 -17.65 -14.07
CA GLU A 49 34.67 -17.83 -15.31
C GLU A 49 33.74 -18.11 -16.50
N ASP A 50 32.64 -18.81 -16.28
CA ASP A 50 31.57 -19.06 -17.26
C ASP A 50 30.45 -18.01 -17.15
N HIS A 51 30.80 -16.73 -17.31
CA HIS A 51 29.85 -15.61 -17.40
C HIS A 51 28.79 -15.55 -16.28
N PHE A 52 29.19 -15.86 -15.04
CA PHE A 52 28.31 -15.90 -13.86
C PHE A 52 27.19 -16.95 -13.92
N ARG A 53 27.38 -18.01 -14.69
CA ARG A 53 26.37 -19.07 -14.84
C ARG A 53 26.01 -19.69 -13.47
N PRO A 54 24.73 -19.67 -13.07
CA PRO A 54 24.28 -20.27 -11.83
C PRO A 54 24.17 -21.80 -11.93
N GLU A 55 24.56 -22.50 -10.86
CA GLU A 55 24.37 -23.94 -10.70
C GLU A 55 23.12 -24.25 -9.87
N TYR A 56 22.00 -24.43 -10.56
CA TYR A 56 20.74 -24.79 -9.92
C TYR A 56 20.58 -26.30 -9.73
N VAL A 57 20.09 -26.69 -8.56
CA VAL A 57 19.72 -28.07 -8.21
C VAL A 57 18.26 -28.15 -7.81
N ILE A 58 17.61 -29.30 -8.04
CA ILE A 58 16.28 -29.57 -7.48
C ILE A 58 16.44 -29.71 -5.97
N THR A 59 15.66 -28.95 -5.20
CA THR A 59 15.73 -29.00 -3.74
C THR A 59 15.19 -30.34 -3.23
N GLU A 60 15.72 -30.83 -2.10
CA GLU A 60 15.43 -32.19 -1.61
C GLU A 60 13.94 -32.41 -1.36
N ASP A 61 13.27 -31.41 -0.80
CA ASP A 61 11.84 -31.40 -0.50
C ASP A 61 10.95 -31.41 -1.76
N LYS A 62 11.49 -31.04 -2.92
CA LYS A 62 10.75 -30.94 -4.19
C LYS A 62 10.97 -32.11 -5.13
N LYS A 63 11.92 -33.02 -4.87
CA LYS A 63 12.22 -34.15 -5.76
C LYS A 63 11.01 -35.03 -6.04
N SER A 64 10.20 -35.35 -5.03
CA SER A 64 9.00 -36.17 -5.20
C SER A 64 7.97 -35.47 -6.11
N LEU A 65 7.72 -34.19 -5.84
CA LEU A 65 6.79 -33.37 -6.61
C LEU A 65 7.21 -33.22 -8.08
N VAL A 66 8.50 -32.98 -8.33
CA VAL A 66 9.04 -32.88 -9.69
C VAL A 66 8.85 -34.20 -10.45
N ARG A 67 9.04 -35.36 -9.80
CA ARG A 67 8.76 -36.67 -10.43
C ARG A 67 7.30 -36.81 -10.84
N GLU A 68 6.37 -36.40 -9.97
CA GLU A 68 4.94 -36.44 -10.26
C GLU A 68 4.55 -35.51 -11.42
N LEU A 69 5.01 -34.25 -11.37
CA LEU A 69 4.80 -33.27 -12.42
C LEU A 69 5.37 -33.73 -13.76
N LYS A 70 6.56 -34.35 -13.75
CA LYS A 70 7.21 -34.88 -14.96
C LYS A 70 6.43 -36.04 -15.55
N ALA A 71 5.88 -36.91 -14.70
CA ALA A 71 5.01 -38.01 -15.14
C ALA A 71 3.68 -37.50 -15.73
N ALA A 72 3.09 -36.44 -15.16
CA ALA A 72 1.90 -35.80 -15.69
C ALA A 72 2.17 -35.08 -17.02
N ALA A 73 3.27 -34.32 -17.11
CA ALA A 73 3.67 -33.59 -18.31
C ALA A 73 3.90 -34.51 -19.51
N LYS A 74 4.50 -35.69 -19.29
CA LYS A 74 4.69 -36.69 -20.37
C LYS A 74 3.38 -37.22 -20.96
N LYS A 75 2.30 -37.23 -20.20
CA LYS A 75 0.97 -37.68 -20.64
C LYS A 75 0.13 -36.55 -21.23
N ALA A 76 0.58 -35.31 -21.11
CA ALA A 76 -0.17 -34.15 -21.55
C ALA A 76 0.08 -33.82 -23.03
N ASP A 77 -0.96 -33.31 -23.70
CA ASP A 77 -0.84 -32.81 -25.07
C ASP A 77 -0.06 -31.49 -25.08
N LEU A 78 -0.52 -30.54 -24.25
CA LEU A 78 0.13 -29.27 -23.94
C LEU A 78 0.32 -29.10 -22.42
N VAL A 79 1.38 -28.39 -22.04
CA VAL A 79 1.67 -27.96 -20.68
C VAL A 79 1.60 -26.43 -20.59
N TYR A 80 0.68 -25.94 -19.76
CA TYR A 80 0.49 -24.53 -19.46
C TYR A 80 1.18 -24.19 -18.14
N LEU A 81 2.14 -23.25 -18.19
CA LEU A 81 2.80 -22.66 -17.05
C LEU A 81 2.01 -21.40 -16.65
N ALA A 82 1.36 -21.45 -15.50
CA ALA A 82 0.39 -20.46 -15.03
C ALA A 82 0.82 -19.82 -13.71
N SER A 83 2.11 -19.47 -13.62
CA SER A 83 2.67 -18.71 -12.49
C SER A 83 2.28 -17.23 -12.55
N ASP A 84 2.51 -16.50 -11.46
CA ASP A 84 2.21 -15.08 -11.34
C ASP A 84 2.97 -14.24 -12.37
N GLU A 85 2.43 -13.08 -12.72
CA GLU A 85 2.98 -12.18 -13.74
C GLU A 85 4.04 -11.22 -13.17
N ASP A 86 4.96 -11.73 -12.35
CA ASP A 86 6.15 -11.00 -11.95
C ASP A 86 7.41 -11.76 -12.39
N ARG A 87 8.57 -11.14 -12.21
CA ARG A 87 9.86 -11.78 -12.53
C ARG A 87 10.09 -13.08 -11.75
N GLU A 88 9.52 -13.22 -10.55
CA GLU A 88 9.65 -14.44 -9.75
C GLU A 88 8.81 -15.57 -10.35
N GLY A 89 7.57 -15.28 -10.73
CA GLY A 89 6.69 -16.21 -11.44
C GLY A 89 7.26 -16.62 -12.80
N GLU A 90 7.90 -15.69 -13.53
CA GLU A 90 8.58 -16.03 -14.78
C GLU A 90 9.78 -16.95 -14.57
N ALA A 91 10.58 -16.71 -13.53
CA ALA A 91 11.68 -17.60 -13.14
C ALA A 91 11.19 -18.98 -12.68
N ILE A 92 10.05 -19.05 -11.98
CA ILE A 92 9.42 -20.34 -11.60
C ILE A 92 8.98 -21.10 -12.86
N ALA A 93 8.36 -20.43 -13.83
CA ALA A 93 7.96 -21.04 -15.10
C ALA A 93 9.19 -21.60 -15.84
N TRP A 94 10.26 -20.81 -15.94
CA TRP A 94 11.52 -21.27 -16.54
C TRP A 94 12.11 -22.48 -15.78
N HIS A 95 12.23 -22.40 -14.45
CA HIS A 95 12.74 -23.51 -13.64
C HIS A 95 11.91 -24.80 -13.78
N LEU A 96 10.59 -24.69 -13.89
CA LEU A 96 9.70 -25.82 -14.16
C LEU A 96 9.95 -26.41 -15.55
N SER A 97 10.05 -25.54 -16.57
CA SER A 97 10.37 -25.97 -17.93
C SER A 97 11.63 -26.82 -17.97
N GLU A 98 12.70 -26.33 -17.33
CA GLU A 98 13.98 -27.01 -17.27
C GLU A 98 13.94 -28.28 -16.40
N ALA A 99 13.33 -28.22 -15.21
CA ALA A 99 13.29 -29.37 -14.27
C ALA A 99 12.48 -30.54 -14.81
N LEU A 100 11.43 -30.25 -15.58
CA LEU A 100 10.53 -31.23 -16.17
C LEU A 100 10.97 -31.66 -17.57
N GLU A 101 12.02 -31.03 -18.12
CA GLU A 101 12.52 -31.22 -19.50
C GLU A 101 11.39 -31.00 -20.53
N LEU A 102 10.64 -29.91 -20.37
CA LEU A 102 9.53 -29.60 -21.26
C LEU A 102 10.03 -29.17 -22.64
N LYS A 103 9.30 -29.57 -23.67
CA LYS A 103 9.59 -29.18 -25.05
C LYS A 103 8.91 -27.85 -25.38
N PRO A 104 9.60 -26.88 -26.02
CA PRO A 104 9.01 -25.58 -26.36
C PRO A 104 7.70 -25.71 -27.15
N GLU A 105 7.62 -26.65 -28.09
CA GLU A 105 6.46 -26.81 -28.97
C GLU A 105 5.19 -27.20 -28.20
N LYS A 106 5.36 -27.88 -27.06
CA LYS A 106 4.29 -28.35 -26.17
C LYS A 106 4.08 -27.47 -24.93
N THR A 107 4.82 -26.38 -24.79
CA THR A 107 4.78 -25.54 -23.59
C THR A 107 4.16 -24.19 -23.91
N ARG A 108 3.28 -23.71 -23.04
CA ARG A 108 2.60 -22.41 -23.16
C ARG A 108 2.68 -21.68 -21.83
N ARG A 109 2.92 -20.37 -21.86
CA ARG A 109 2.92 -19.50 -20.67
C ARG A 109 1.64 -18.67 -20.67
N ILE A 110 0.86 -18.72 -19.60
CA ILE A 110 -0.39 -17.95 -19.45
C ILE A 110 -0.30 -17.08 -18.21
N VAL A 111 -0.76 -15.83 -18.29
CA VAL A 111 -0.67 -14.82 -17.23
C VAL A 111 -2.05 -14.20 -16.99
N PHE A 112 -2.31 -13.80 -15.74
CA PHE A 112 -3.53 -13.10 -15.34
C PHE A 112 -3.30 -12.31 -14.05
N HIS A 113 -3.96 -11.17 -13.90
CA HIS A 113 -3.83 -10.28 -12.73
C HIS A 113 -4.90 -10.51 -11.66
N GLU A 114 -5.93 -11.30 -11.97
CA GLU A 114 -6.99 -11.73 -11.05
C GLU A 114 -7.41 -13.16 -11.39
N ILE A 115 -7.84 -13.93 -10.38
CA ILE A 115 -8.20 -15.34 -10.56
C ILE A 115 -9.71 -15.45 -10.77
N THR A 116 -10.16 -15.09 -11.98
CA THR A 116 -11.54 -15.24 -12.46
C THR A 116 -11.61 -16.28 -13.57
N ALA A 117 -12.81 -16.82 -13.82
CA ALA A 117 -13.00 -17.75 -14.92
C ALA A 117 -12.73 -17.06 -16.27
N GLU A 118 -13.20 -15.82 -16.42
CA GLU A 118 -13.02 -15.00 -17.62
C GLU A 118 -11.54 -14.69 -17.89
N ALA A 119 -10.79 -14.26 -16.88
CA ALA A 119 -9.36 -13.98 -17.04
C ALA A 119 -8.56 -15.25 -17.38
N PHE A 120 -8.89 -16.37 -16.74
CA PHE A 120 -8.24 -17.65 -17.01
C PHE A 120 -8.52 -18.17 -18.43
N LEU A 121 -9.77 -18.11 -18.89
CA LEU A 121 -10.15 -18.51 -20.25
C LEU A 121 -9.49 -17.62 -21.30
N HIS A 122 -9.50 -16.30 -21.10
CA HIS A 122 -8.82 -15.36 -21.97
C HIS A 122 -7.31 -15.65 -22.05
N ALA A 123 -6.68 -16.01 -20.94
CA ALA A 123 -5.26 -16.37 -20.89
C ALA A 123 -4.96 -17.67 -21.63
N LEU A 124 -5.88 -18.65 -21.63
CA LEU A 124 -5.76 -19.87 -22.42
C LEU A 124 -5.84 -19.61 -23.93
N GLU A 125 -6.65 -18.63 -24.36
CA GLU A 125 -6.77 -18.23 -25.77
C GLU A 125 -5.56 -17.45 -26.28
N HIS A 126 -4.84 -16.76 -25.38
CA HIS A 126 -3.70 -15.90 -25.70
C HIS A 126 -2.41 -16.31 -24.96
N PRO A 127 -1.93 -17.55 -25.13
CA PRO A 127 -0.70 -17.97 -24.51
C PRO A 127 0.50 -17.24 -25.14
N ARG A 128 1.52 -17.01 -24.32
CA ARG A 128 2.82 -16.49 -24.76
C ARG A 128 3.94 -17.50 -24.49
N GLU A 129 5.15 -17.13 -24.85
CA GLU A 129 6.37 -17.83 -24.43
C GLU A 129 6.89 -17.27 -23.09
N VAL A 130 7.82 -18.00 -22.48
CA VAL A 130 8.53 -17.52 -21.28
C VAL A 130 9.42 -16.33 -21.67
N ASN A 131 9.26 -15.22 -20.97
CA ASN A 131 10.03 -14.01 -21.20
C ASN A 131 11.40 -14.11 -20.54
N MET A 132 12.41 -14.49 -21.34
CA MET A 132 13.78 -14.66 -20.86
C MET A 132 14.40 -13.39 -20.27
N ASN A 133 14.00 -12.19 -20.70
CA ASN A 133 14.50 -10.95 -20.09
C ASN A 133 14.08 -10.82 -18.62
N LEU A 134 12.86 -11.25 -18.27
CA LEU A 134 12.39 -11.25 -16.89
C LEU A 134 13.06 -12.34 -16.06
N VAL A 135 13.28 -13.51 -16.67
CA VAL A 135 14.05 -14.61 -16.05
C VAL A 135 15.48 -14.12 -15.76
N ASP A 136 16.18 -13.55 -16.73
CA ASP A 136 17.54 -13.05 -16.58
C ASP A 136 17.63 -11.91 -15.56
N ALA A 137 16.63 -11.03 -15.50
CA ALA A 137 16.56 -10.01 -14.45
C ALA A 137 16.42 -10.62 -13.04
N GLN A 138 15.66 -11.71 -12.90
CA GLN A 138 15.53 -12.45 -11.64
C GLN A 138 16.83 -13.20 -11.30
N GLN A 139 17.43 -13.88 -12.27
CA GLN A 139 18.70 -14.60 -12.12
C GLN A 139 19.84 -13.64 -11.75
N ALA A 140 19.97 -12.50 -12.43
CA ALA A 140 20.96 -11.48 -12.13
C ALA A 140 20.84 -10.98 -10.68
N ARG A 141 19.61 -10.76 -10.20
CA ARG A 141 19.37 -10.44 -8.79
C ARG A 141 19.81 -11.58 -7.87
N ARG A 142 19.44 -12.83 -8.17
CA ARG A 142 19.78 -14.02 -7.37
C ARG A 142 21.29 -14.20 -7.26
N VAL A 143 22.01 -14.06 -8.37
CA VAL A 143 23.47 -14.14 -8.46
C VAL A 143 24.13 -12.98 -7.72
N LEU A 144 23.67 -11.74 -7.90
CA LEU A 144 24.20 -10.58 -7.18
C LEU A 144 24.07 -10.73 -5.66
N ASP A 145 22.90 -11.12 -5.18
CA ASP A 145 22.66 -11.31 -3.75
C ASP A 145 23.52 -12.48 -3.20
N ARG A 146 23.78 -13.52 -4.03
CA ARG A 146 24.70 -14.62 -3.71
C ARG A 146 26.15 -14.15 -3.57
N ILE A 147 26.64 -13.34 -4.50
CA ILE A 147 28.00 -12.79 -4.48
C ILE A 147 28.20 -11.94 -3.21
N VAL A 148 27.31 -10.99 -2.96
CA VAL A 148 27.39 -10.11 -1.79
C VAL A 148 27.36 -10.93 -0.49
N GLY A 149 26.46 -11.90 -0.39
CA GLY A 149 26.33 -12.74 0.80
C GLY A 149 27.59 -13.57 1.07
N PHE A 150 28.16 -14.22 0.06
CA PHE A 150 29.35 -15.08 0.21
C PHE A 150 30.63 -14.28 0.45
N GLU A 151 30.82 -13.16 -0.24
CA GLU A 151 32.06 -12.37 -0.15
C GLU A 151 32.10 -11.51 1.13
N LEU A 152 30.98 -10.89 1.52
CA LEU A 152 30.99 -9.93 2.64
C LEU A 152 30.70 -10.57 4.00
N SER A 153 29.93 -11.65 4.10
CA SER A 153 29.62 -12.25 5.41
C SER A 153 30.88 -12.70 6.18
N PRO A 154 31.91 -13.32 5.57
CA PRO A 154 33.14 -13.66 6.26
C PRO A 154 33.89 -12.46 6.83
N VAL A 155 33.80 -11.29 6.17
CA VAL A 155 34.39 -10.05 6.68
C VAL A 155 33.68 -9.60 7.97
N LEU A 156 32.34 -9.66 7.99
CA LEU A 156 31.55 -9.35 9.18
C LEU A 156 31.85 -10.30 10.34
N TRP A 157 32.08 -11.59 10.05
CA TRP A 157 32.43 -12.59 11.08
C TRP A 157 33.76 -12.28 11.74
N LYS A 158 34.77 -11.92 10.94
CA LYS A 158 36.12 -11.60 11.43
C LYS A 158 36.20 -10.26 12.17
N ARG A 159 35.36 -9.29 11.81
CA ARG A 159 35.46 -7.90 12.30
C ARG A 159 34.42 -7.52 13.36
N ILE A 160 33.28 -8.19 13.40
CA ILE A 160 32.15 -7.81 14.27
C ILE A 160 31.73 -8.99 15.15
N ARG A 161 31.09 -10.00 14.56
CA ARG A 161 30.63 -11.21 15.27
C ARG A 161 30.39 -12.37 14.30
N PRO A 162 30.72 -13.61 14.68
CA PRO A 162 30.30 -14.79 13.93
C PRO A 162 28.79 -14.84 13.68
N SER A 163 28.41 -15.49 12.57
CA SER A 163 27.02 -15.75 12.15
C SER A 163 26.19 -14.52 11.76
N LEU A 164 26.83 -13.38 11.50
CA LEU A 164 26.17 -12.24 10.84
C LEU A 164 26.02 -12.49 9.34
N SER A 165 24.90 -12.06 8.75
CA SER A 165 24.71 -12.15 7.30
C SER A 165 24.88 -10.77 6.66
N ALA A 166 25.66 -10.72 5.58
CA ALA A 166 25.72 -9.54 4.73
C ALA A 166 24.54 -9.57 3.76
N GLY A 167 23.84 -8.44 3.65
CA GLY A 167 22.68 -8.32 2.79
C GLY A 167 22.65 -6.97 2.10
N ARG A 168 22.80 -6.95 0.78
CA ARG A 168 22.94 -5.71 -0.01
C ARG A 168 21.86 -4.67 0.29
N VAL A 169 20.59 -5.11 0.33
CA VAL A 169 19.44 -4.23 0.61
C VAL A 169 19.18 -4.09 2.10
N GLN A 170 19.34 -5.16 2.89
CA GLN A 170 19.11 -5.14 4.33
C GLN A 170 20.07 -4.16 5.05
N SER A 171 21.33 -4.13 4.67
CA SER A 171 22.32 -3.21 5.27
C SER A 171 21.99 -1.74 5.01
N VAL A 172 21.43 -1.40 3.86
CA VAL A 172 20.96 -0.03 3.57
C VAL A 172 19.74 0.33 4.41
N ALA A 173 18.79 -0.59 4.58
CA ALA A 173 17.63 -0.38 5.44
C ALA A 173 18.04 -0.18 6.91
N VAL A 174 18.98 -0.99 7.42
CA VAL A 174 19.56 -0.82 8.76
C VAL A 174 20.25 0.55 8.87
N ARG A 175 20.99 0.97 7.84
CA ARG A 175 21.61 2.30 7.82
C ARG A 175 20.59 3.43 7.96
N LEU A 176 19.44 3.39 7.29
CA LEU A 176 18.40 4.42 7.43
C LEU A 176 17.92 4.56 8.88
N ILE A 177 17.76 3.44 9.59
CA ILE A 177 17.38 3.43 11.02
C ILE A 177 18.50 4.03 11.87
N VAL A 178 19.75 3.62 11.64
CA VAL A 178 20.92 4.13 12.36
C VAL A 178 21.12 5.63 12.14
N ASP A 179 20.95 6.11 10.91
CA ASP A 179 21.10 7.52 10.58
C ASP A 179 19.99 8.36 11.26
N ARG A 180 18.74 7.87 11.30
CA ARG A 180 17.67 8.49 12.09
C ARG A 180 17.97 8.50 13.60
N GLU A 181 18.50 7.41 14.14
CA GLU A 181 18.86 7.35 15.57
C GLU A 181 19.97 8.35 15.92
N ARG A 182 20.93 8.55 15.01
CA ARG A 182 21.97 9.57 15.16
C ARG A 182 21.39 10.98 15.10
N GLU A 183 20.44 11.25 14.20
CA GLU A 183 19.71 12.53 14.15
C GLU A 183 19.00 12.80 15.48
N ILE A 184 18.29 11.81 16.03
CA ILE A 184 17.60 11.92 17.32
C ILE A 184 18.58 12.17 18.46
N THR A 185 19.70 11.44 18.49
CA THR A 185 20.74 11.58 19.53
C THR A 185 21.44 12.95 19.46
N ALA A 186 21.65 13.47 18.25
CA ALA A 186 22.28 14.77 18.03
C ALA A 186 21.30 15.96 18.17
N PHE A 187 20.00 15.70 18.31
CA PHE A 187 19.00 16.73 18.42
C PHE A 187 19.15 17.48 19.74
N VAL A 188 19.30 18.81 19.67
CA VAL A 188 19.31 19.71 20.83
C VAL A 188 17.93 20.35 20.94
N PRO A 189 17.10 19.99 21.93
CA PRO A 189 15.78 20.57 22.10
C PRO A 189 15.86 22.08 22.33
N GLN A 190 14.94 22.82 21.72
CA GLN A 190 14.74 24.25 21.96
C GLN A 190 13.35 24.47 22.55
N SER A 191 13.28 25.28 23.61
CA SER A 191 12.03 25.67 24.24
C SER A 191 11.49 26.95 23.60
N SER A 192 10.17 27.01 23.47
CA SER A 192 9.45 28.23 23.10
C SER A 192 8.14 28.29 23.88
N TYR A 193 7.70 29.49 24.24
CA TYR A 193 6.43 29.73 24.90
C TYR A 193 5.36 30.06 23.86
N ARG A 194 4.18 29.45 24.00
CA ARG A 194 2.98 29.80 23.23
C ARG A 194 1.97 30.40 24.19
N LEU A 195 1.17 31.35 23.71
CA LEU A 195 0.06 31.90 24.47
C LEU A 195 -1.27 31.40 23.91
N GLN A 196 -2.14 30.93 24.79
CA GLN A 196 -3.49 30.51 24.48
C GLN A 196 -4.49 31.35 25.27
N ALA A 197 -5.54 31.82 24.61
CA ALA A 197 -6.56 32.63 25.24
C ALA A 197 -7.96 32.03 25.04
N THR A 198 -8.76 32.06 26.11
CA THR A 198 -10.20 31.76 26.07
C THR A 198 -10.95 33.08 26.12
N PHE A 199 -11.67 33.39 25.05
CA PHE A 199 -12.56 34.54 24.98
C PHE A 199 -14.01 34.11 25.18
N VAL A 200 -14.81 34.95 25.83
CA VAL A 200 -16.25 34.78 25.97
C VAL A 200 -16.95 35.76 25.03
N LEU A 201 -17.83 35.23 24.19
CA LEU A 201 -18.68 36.02 23.30
C LEU A 201 -19.86 36.64 24.08
N PRO A 202 -20.52 37.67 23.53
CA PRO A 202 -21.78 38.19 24.08
C PRO A 202 -22.88 37.12 24.18
N SER A 203 -22.82 36.05 23.36
CA SER A 203 -23.72 34.90 23.46
C SER A 203 -23.49 34.02 24.69
N GLY A 204 -22.38 34.20 25.41
CA GLY A 204 -21.92 33.34 26.50
C GLY A 204 -21.10 32.13 26.05
N GLU A 205 -20.96 31.92 24.73
CA GLU A 205 -20.09 30.88 24.19
C GLU A 205 -18.61 31.22 24.37
N ARG A 206 -17.77 30.18 24.43
CA ARG A 206 -16.32 30.30 24.57
C ARG A 206 -15.60 30.08 23.25
N LEU A 207 -14.60 30.90 22.97
CA LEU A 207 -13.73 30.83 21.82
C LEU A 207 -12.29 30.61 22.28
N LEU A 208 -11.78 29.40 22.06
CA LEU A 208 -10.39 29.05 22.36
C LEU A 208 -9.49 29.47 21.19
N THR A 209 -8.40 30.15 21.51
CA THR A 209 -7.49 30.75 20.52
C THR A 209 -6.03 30.49 20.88
N GLU A 210 -5.15 30.51 19.88
CA GLU A 210 -3.70 30.51 20.07
C GLU A 210 -3.10 31.75 19.38
N LEU A 211 -2.13 32.38 20.04
CA LEU A 211 -1.41 33.53 19.47
C LEU A 211 -0.64 33.10 18.23
N ASN A 212 -0.63 33.96 17.20
CA ASN A 212 0.13 33.75 15.96
C ASN A 212 1.67 33.86 16.12
N HIS A 213 2.18 33.84 17.36
CA HIS A 213 3.59 34.01 17.67
C HIS A 213 4.02 33.10 18.83
N ARG A 214 5.29 32.68 18.80
CA ARG A 214 5.95 31.91 19.86
C ARG A 214 7.14 32.69 20.40
N PHE A 215 7.21 32.84 21.71
CA PHE A 215 8.26 33.57 22.39
C PHE A 215 9.43 32.67 22.74
N ALA A 216 10.65 33.23 22.71
CA ALA A 216 11.84 32.49 23.09
C ALA A 216 11.97 32.38 24.62
N THR A 217 11.45 33.37 25.35
CA THR A 217 11.57 33.47 26.80
C THR A 217 10.22 33.67 27.50
N GLU A 218 10.15 33.26 28.76
CA GLU A 218 8.98 33.45 29.62
C GLU A 218 8.66 34.93 29.82
N ALA A 219 9.68 35.75 30.07
CA ALA A 219 9.52 37.19 30.30
C ALA A 219 8.87 37.92 29.11
N GLU A 220 9.19 37.55 27.88
CA GLU A 220 8.56 38.12 26.68
C GLU A 220 7.07 37.72 26.60
N ALA A 221 6.75 36.47 26.92
CA ALA A 221 5.38 35.98 26.96
C ALA A 221 4.57 36.67 28.07
N GLU A 222 5.12 36.76 29.29
CA GLU A 222 4.51 37.45 30.43
C GLU A 222 4.28 38.94 30.18
N ALA A 223 5.22 39.60 29.48
CA ALA A 223 5.08 41.00 29.10
C ALA A 223 3.85 41.20 28.20
N LEU A 224 3.61 40.30 27.24
CA LEU A 224 2.39 40.33 26.44
C LEU A 224 1.15 39.97 27.27
N MET A 225 1.23 38.98 28.15
CA MET A 225 0.10 38.60 29.02
C MET A 225 -0.36 39.75 29.90
N THR A 226 0.58 40.48 30.50
CA THR A 226 0.28 41.64 31.34
C THR A 226 -0.43 42.74 30.54
N ARG A 227 -0.03 42.96 29.28
CA ARG A 227 -0.73 43.89 28.38
C ARG A 227 -2.13 43.41 28.03
N CYS A 228 -2.31 42.11 27.78
CA CYS A 228 -3.60 41.53 27.45
C CYS A 228 -4.59 41.58 28.63
N ALA A 229 -4.12 41.55 29.87
CA ALA A 229 -4.98 41.56 31.07
C ALA A 229 -5.85 42.83 31.20
N THR A 230 -5.43 43.95 30.61
CA THR A 230 -6.17 45.22 30.63
C THR A 230 -6.61 45.68 29.23
N ALA A 231 -6.41 44.86 28.21
CA ALA A 231 -6.76 45.19 26.83
C ALA A 231 -8.23 44.88 26.53
N ASP A 232 -8.85 45.73 25.72
CA ASP A 232 -10.13 45.45 25.10
C ASP A 232 -9.92 44.56 23.86
N PHE A 233 -10.73 43.51 23.76
CA PHE A 233 -10.69 42.59 22.62
C PHE A 233 -11.96 42.68 21.79
N SER A 234 -11.80 42.60 20.49
CA SER A 234 -12.91 42.42 19.56
C SER A 234 -12.50 41.50 18.42
N ILE A 235 -13.49 40.87 17.81
CA ILE A 235 -13.28 40.10 16.59
C ILE A 235 -12.76 41.05 15.51
N GLY A 236 -11.58 40.76 14.98
CA GLY A 236 -11.02 41.42 13.81
C GLY A 236 -11.57 40.82 12.52
N ALA A 237 -10.67 40.34 11.66
CA ALA A 237 -11.05 39.75 10.39
C ALA A 237 -11.60 38.33 10.56
N ILE A 238 -12.71 38.03 9.87
CA ILE A 238 -13.25 36.68 9.71
C ILE A 238 -13.03 36.26 8.26
N THR A 239 -12.10 35.32 8.03
CA THR A 239 -11.83 34.80 6.68
C THR A 239 -12.47 33.42 6.52
N ARG A 240 -13.33 33.28 5.51
CA ARG A 240 -13.88 31.98 5.09
C ARG A 240 -13.25 31.57 3.77
N ARG A 241 -12.72 30.35 3.69
CA ARG A 241 -12.15 29.80 2.46
C ARG A 241 -12.72 28.42 2.21
N ALA A 242 -13.21 28.21 0.99
CA ALA A 242 -13.48 26.88 0.48
C ALA A 242 -12.16 26.13 0.33
N ALA A 243 -12.11 24.92 0.86
CA ALA A 243 -11.02 23.97 0.75
C ALA A 243 -11.58 22.63 0.28
N ARG A 244 -10.74 21.84 -0.39
CA ARG A 244 -11.10 20.51 -0.85
C ARG A 244 -10.05 19.51 -0.39
N ARG A 245 -10.50 18.31 -0.04
CA ARG A 245 -9.64 17.14 0.14
C ARG A 245 -9.99 16.13 -0.93
N SER A 246 -8.98 15.67 -1.66
CA SER A 246 -9.16 14.65 -2.69
C SER A 246 -8.83 13.26 -2.14
N PRO A 247 -9.51 12.21 -2.63
CA PRO A 247 -9.17 10.85 -2.26
C PRO A 247 -7.80 10.48 -2.79
N ALA A 248 -7.11 9.62 -2.05
CA ALA A 248 -5.86 9.05 -2.48
C ALA A 248 -6.07 7.89 -3.47
N ALA A 249 -5.01 7.58 -4.24
CA ALA A 249 -5.05 6.57 -5.29
C ALA A 249 -5.36 5.16 -4.74
N PRO A 250 -5.85 4.23 -5.59
CA PRO A 250 -5.95 2.80 -5.25
C PRO A 250 -4.63 2.24 -4.71
N PHE A 251 -4.71 1.13 -3.98
CA PHE A 251 -3.53 0.59 -3.33
C PHE A 251 -2.49 0.05 -4.32
N THR A 252 -1.24 0.46 -4.12
CA THR A 252 -0.05 -0.33 -4.47
C THR A 252 0.34 -1.23 -3.29
N THR A 253 1.31 -2.12 -3.49
CA THR A 253 1.87 -2.94 -2.40
C THR A 253 2.38 -2.10 -1.23
N SER A 254 3.11 -1.02 -1.52
CA SER A 254 3.70 -0.17 -0.47
C SER A 254 2.63 0.54 0.35
N THR A 255 1.66 1.15 -0.31
CA THR A 255 0.57 1.88 0.38
C THR A 255 -0.36 0.95 1.15
N LEU A 256 -0.59 -0.28 0.66
CA LEU A 256 -1.37 -1.28 1.39
C LEU A 256 -0.67 -1.69 2.68
N GLN A 257 0.64 -1.93 2.63
CA GLN A 257 1.43 -2.30 3.80
C GLN A 257 1.44 -1.19 4.87
N GLN A 258 1.58 0.07 4.45
CA GLN A 258 1.53 1.23 5.35
C GLN A 258 0.16 1.34 6.02
N GLU A 259 -0.93 1.38 5.24
CA GLU A 259 -2.27 1.57 5.79
C GLU A 259 -2.74 0.37 6.63
N ALA A 260 -2.34 -0.87 6.27
CA ALA A 260 -2.64 -2.05 7.09
C ALA A 260 -1.89 -2.01 8.44
N ALA A 261 -0.65 -1.50 8.47
CA ALA A 261 0.07 -1.29 9.72
C ALA A 261 -0.61 -0.21 10.57
N HIS A 262 -0.95 0.95 10.00
CA HIS A 262 -1.56 2.07 10.72
C HIS A 262 -2.99 1.78 11.20
N LYS A 263 -3.83 1.14 10.38
CA LYS A 263 -5.27 0.97 10.69
C LYS A 263 -5.62 -0.37 11.30
N LEU A 264 -4.88 -1.43 10.96
CA LEU A 264 -5.18 -2.79 11.40
C LEU A 264 -4.14 -3.35 12.38
N GLY A 265 -3.02 -2.65 12.58
CA GLY A 265 -1.90 -3.13 13.39
C GLY A 265 -1.18 -4.34 12.77
N TYR A 266 -1.33 -4.56 11.45
CA TYR A 266 -0.72 -5.70 10.78
C TYR A 266 0.71 -5.42 10.38
N SER A 267 1.62 -6.33 10.74
CA SER A 267 2.99 -6.29 10.21
C SER A 267 2.99 -6.43 8.68
N VAL A 268 4.07 -5.98 8.03
CA VAL A 268 4.26 -6.15 6.57
C VAL A 268 4.14 -7.62 6.16
N SER A 269 4.77 -8.53 6.91
CA SER A 269 4.72 -9.97 6.66
C SER A 269 3.31 -10.56 6.79
N GLN A 270 2.57 -10.15 7.81
CA GLN A 270 1.19 -10.57 7.99
C GLN A 270 0.29 -10.04 6.87
N THR A 271 0.41 -8.76 6.53
CA THR A 271 -0.35 -8.12 5.44
C THR A 271 -0.17 -8.86 4.12
N MET A 272 1.08 -9.14 3.73
CA MET A 272 1.35 -9.84 2.47
C MET A 272 0.85 -11.28 2.46
N ARG A 273 0.88 -11.99 3.59
CA ARG A 273 0.35 -13.35 3.70
C ARG A 273 -1.17 -13.39 3.56
N LEU A 274 -1.87 -12.45 4.20
CA LEU A 274 -3.31 -12.31 4.09
C LEU A 274 -3.71 -11.89 2.66
N ALA A 275 -3.01 -10.92 2.08
CA ALA A 275 -3.24 -10.49 0.69
C ALA A 275 -3.00 -11.62 -0.32
N GLN A 276 -1.94 -12.43 -0.14
CA GLN A 276 -1.72 -13.64 -0.95
C GLN A 276 -2.92 -14.59 -0.86
N SER A 277 -3.39 -14.86 0.35
CA SER A 277 -4.53 -15.78 0.54
C SER A 277 -5.81 -15.23 -0.09
N LEU A 278 -6.08 -13.91 0.00
CA LEU A 278 -7.20 -13.24 -0.66
C LEU A 278 -7.09 -13.33 -2.19
N TYR A 279 -5.90 -13.10 -2.75
CA TYR A 279 -5.65 -13.20 -4.19
C TYR A 279 -5.83 -14.64 -4.69
N GLU A 280 -5.23 -15.63 -4.00
CA GLU A 280 -5.36 -17.05 -4.36
C GLU A 280 -6.79 -17.58 -4.22
N SER A 281 -7.62 -16.91 -3.41
CA SER A 281 -9.06 -17.19 -3.27
C SER A 281 -9.92 -16.39 -4.26
N GLY A 282 -9.30 -15.60 -5.14
CA GLY A 282 -9.96 -14.81 -6.17
C GLY A 282 -10.70 -13.57 -5.65
N HIS A 283 -10.37 -13.07 -4.46
CA HIS A 283 -11.06 -11.93 -3.84
C HIS A 283 -10.49 -10.57 -4.21
N ILE A 284 -9.18 -10.50 -4.49
CA ILE A 284 -8.49 -9.27 -4.89
C ILE A 284 -7.61 -9.54 -6.13
N THR A 285 -7.21 -8.47 -6.80
CA THR A 285 -6.15 -8.48 -7.83
C THR A 285 -4.77 -8.76 -7.20
N TYR A 286 -3.78 -9.01 -8.06
CA TYR A 286 -2.43 -9.33 -7.65
C TYR A 286 -1.81 -8.28 -6.72
N MET A 287 -1.37 -8.71 -5.53
CA MET A 287 -0.96 -7.83 -4.44
C MET A 287 0.49 -7.32 -4.53
N ARG A 288 1.26 -7.72 -5.56
CA ARG A 288 2.63 -7.24 -5.81
C ARG A 288 2.66 -6.36 -7.04
N THR A 289 2.24 -5.12 -6.85
CA THR A 289 2.06 -4.11 -7.91
C THR A 289 2.51 -2.75 -7.41
N ASP A 290 3.18 -2.01 -8.27
CA ASP A 290 3.46 -0.58 -8.10
C ASP A 290 2.47 0.30 -8.89
N SER A 291 1.48 -0.33 -9.55
CA SER A 291 0.48 0.35 -10.35
C SER A 291 -0.69 0.85 -9.51
N VAL A 292 -1.17 2.04 -9.87
CA VAL A 292 -2.43 2.62 -9.35
C VAL A 292 -3.56 2.58 -10.38
N ASN A 293 -3.32 1.95 -11.53
CA ASN A 293 -4.26 1.87 -12.63
C ASN A 293 -5.47 0.99 -12.27
N LEU A 294 -6.63 1.33 -12.84
CA LEU A 294 -7.85 0.52 -12.76
C LEU A 294 -8.36 0.29 -14.19
N SER A 295 -8.73 -0.94 -14.50
CA SER A 295 -9.31 -1.32 -15.79
C SER A 295 -10.64 -0.61 -16.04
N SER A 296 -10.99 -0.41 -17.30
CA SER A 296 -12.27 0.20 -17.69
C SER A 296 -13.48 -0.57 -17.13
N GLN A 297 -13.37 -1.91 -17.05
CA GLN A 297 -14.38 -2.77 -16.45
C GLN A 297 -14.52 -2.50 -14.94
N ALA A 298 -13.40 -2.42 -14.21
CA ALA A 298 -13.40 -2.12 -12.79
C ALA A 298 -13.98 -0.72 -12.52
N LEU A 299 -13.56 0.30 -13.28
CA LEU A 299 -14.10 1.65 -13.17
C LEU A 299 -15.62 1.69 -13.35
N GLY A 300 -16.15 0.98 -14.36
CA GLY A 300 -17.60 0.89 -14.56
C GLY A 300 -18.33 0.15 -13.44
N ALA A 301 -17.73 -0.89 -12.86
CA ALA A 301 -18.31 -1.60 -11.71
C ALA A 301 -18.31 -0.76 -10.43
N ILE A 302 -17.21 -0.04 -10.17
CA ILE A 302 -17.06 0.87 -9.03
C ILE A 302 -18.07 2.02 -9.14
N ALA A 303 -18.21 2.63 -10.32
CA ALA A 303 -19.19 3.67 -10.60
C ALA A 303 -20.61 3.22 -10.22
N ARG A 304 -21.04 2.05 -10.70
CA ARG A 304 -22.36 1.50 -10.36
C ARG A 304 -22.55 1.29 -8.86
N GLN A 305 -21.50 0.86 -8.16
CA GLN A 305 -21.58 0.65 -6.72
C GLN A 305 -21.75 1.98 -5.96
N ILE A 306 -20.96 3.01 -6.31
CA ILE A 306 -21.04 4.34 -5.68
C ILE A 306 -22.38 5.01 -6.00
N GLU A 307 -22.84 4.95 -7.25
CA GLU A 307 -24.11 5.55 -7.67
C GLU A 307 -25.31 4.88 -6.99
N LYS A 308 -25.24 3.57 -6.72
CA LYS A 308 -26.26 2.84 -5.96
C LYS A 308 -26.20 3.19 -4.47
N HIS A 309 -25.01 3.32 -3.92
CA HIS A 309 -24.77 3.74 -2.54
C HIS A 309 -23.34 4.29 -2.39
N PRO A 310 -23.15 5.54 -1.98
CA PRO A 310 -24.14 6.43 -1.35
C PRO A 310 -25.02 7.27 -2.31
N GLY A 311 -24.67 7.44 -3.59
CA GLY A 311 -25.44 8.27 -4.53
C GLY A 311 -24.62 8.76 -5.72
N LYS A 312 -25.30 9.30 -6.76
CA LYS A 312 -24.65 9.76 -8.00
C LYS A 312 -23.72 10.95 -7.77
N GLU A 313 -24.08 11.84 -6.87
CA GLU A 313 -23.30 13.01 -6.46
C GLU A 313 -21.96 12.65 -5.82
N TYR A 314 -21.82 11.41 -5.33
CA TYR A 314 -20.57 10.91 -4.76
C TYR A 314 -19.65 10.28 -5.80
N HIS A 315 -20.10 9.99 -7.01
CA HIS A 315 -19.26 9.39 -8.03
C HIS A 315 -18.50 10.47 -8.81
N GLN A 316 -17.17 10.40 -8.80
CA GLN A 316 -16.31 11.24 -9.62
C GLN A 316 -15.23 10.37 -10.26
N PRO A 317 -15.31 10.07 -11.57
CA PRO A 317 -14.36 9.16 -12.21
C PRO A 317 -12.96 9.78 -12.21
N ARG A 318 -11.97 9.01 -11.75
CA ARG A 318 -10.56 9.43 -11.66
C ARG A 318 -9.66 8.40 -12.29
N ARG A 319 -8.70 8.89 -13.09
CA ARG A 319 -7.60 8.08 -13.61
C ARG A 319 -6.32 8.49 -12.91
N PHE A 320 -5.77 7.57 -12.12
CA PHE A 320 -4.47 7.73 -11.49
C PHE A 320 -3.39 7.20 -12.43
N GLN A 321 -2.27 7.92 -12.53
CA GLN A 321 -1.15 7.52 -13.36
C GLN A 321 0.01 7.06 -12.48
N THR A 322 0.57 5.90 -12.81
CA THR A 322 1.77 5.37 -12.18
C THR A 322 2.98 6.20 -12.63
N LYS A 323 3.77 6.70 -11.68
CA LYS A 323 4.94 7.57 -11.97
C LYS A 323 6.27 6.82 -12.05
N SER A 324 6.30 5.51 -11.76
CA SER A 324 7.54 4.72 -11.77
C SER A 324 7.98 4.39 -13.20
N LYS A 325 9.21 4.77 -13.56
CA LYS A 325 9.84 4.57 -14.89
C LYS A 325 10.04 3.09 -15.31
N GLY A 326 9.64 2.12 -14.50
CA GLY A 326 9.80 0.69 -14.75
C GLY A 326 8.61 -0.15 -14.29
N ALA A 327 7.48 0.48 -13.94
CA ALA A 327 6.24 -0.26 -13.75
C ALA A 327 5.92 -0.99 -15.04
N GLN A 328 5.65 -2.29 -14.95
CA GLN A 328 4.93 -2.95 -16.04
C GLN A 328 3.53 -2.35 -16.03
N GLU A 329 3.27 -1.37 -16.91
CA GLU A 329 1.97 -0.68 -17.05
C GLU A 329 0.78 -1.64 -17.30
N ALA A 330 1.05 -2.91 -17.55
CA ALA A 330 0.07 -3.99 -17.62
C ALA A 330 -0.60 -4.32 -16.27
N HIS A 331 0.01 -3.98 -15.13
CA HIS A 331 -0.53 -4.35 -13.82
C HIS A 331 -1.62 -3.39 -13.36
N GLU A 332 -2.64 -3.94 -12.73
CA GLU A 332 -3.68 -3.18 -12.05
C GLU A 332 -3.30 -2.89 -10.60
N ALA A 333 -3.95 -1.90 -9.99
CA ALA A 333 -3.86 -1.67 -8.56
C ALA A 333 -4.44 -2.85 -7.76
N ILE A 334 -4.11 -2.90 -6.47
CA ILE A 334 -4.72 -3.83 -5.52
C ILE A 334 -6.16 -3.37 -5.24
N ARG A 335 -7.13 -4.10 -5.78
CA ARG A 335 -8.56 -3.84 -5.66
C ARG A 335 -9.34 -5.15 -5.50
N PRO A 336 -10.61 -5.11 -5.07
CA PRO A 336 -11.47 -6.29 -5.13
C PRO A 336 -11.66 -6.76 -6.58
N THR A 337 -11.67 -8.07 -6.78
CA THR A 337 -12.07 -8.68 -8.05
C THR A 337 -13.53 -8.31 -8.38
N TYR A 338 -14.39 -8.34 -7.35
CA TYR A 338 -15.82 -8.02 -7.44
C TYR A 338 -16.18 -6.99 -6.37
N ILE A 339 -16.33 -5.73 -6.78
CA ILE A 339 -16.52 -4.59 -5.86
C ILE A 339 -17.85 -4.63 -5.07
N ASP A 340 -18.85 -5.32 -5.62
CA ASP A 340 -20.18 -5.52 -5.04
C ASP A 340 -20.17 -6.51 -3.85
N ARG A 341 -19.11 -7.32 -3.71
CA ARG A 341 -18.96 -8.22 -2.56
C ARG A 341 -18.47 -7.46 -1.34
N GLU A 342 -19.34 -7.35 -0.33
CA GLU A 342 -18.98 -6.76 0.97
C GLU A 342 -18.27 -7.74 1.89
N ARG A 343 -18.62 -9.02 1.78
CA ARG A 343 -18.01 -10.09 2.58
C ARG A 343 -17.40 -11.14 1.67
N VAL A 344 -16.26 -11.67 2.11
CA VAL A 344 -15.53 -12.74 1.45
C VAL A 344 -15.33 -13.91 2.41
N GLY A 345 -15.08 -15.09 1.85
CA GLY A 345 -14.73 -16.26 2.66
C GLY A 345 -13.35 -16.09 3.29
N GLY A 346 -13.11 -16.77 4.41
CA GLY A 346 -11.82 -16.78 5.09
C GLY A 346 -11.90 -16.36 6.56
N THR A 347 -10.76 -15.96 7.09
CA THR A 347 -10.57 -15.54 8.48
C THR A 347 -11.06 -14.10 8.70
N PRO A 348 -11.38 -13.72 9.95
CA PRO A 348 -11.71 -12.33 10.28
C PRO A 348 -10.61 -11.32 9.91
N GLN A 349 -9.34 -11.74 9.89
CA GLN A 349 -8.22 -10.90 9.49
C GLN A 349 -8.18 -10.66 7.97
N GLU A 350 -8.47 -11.68 7.18
CA GLU A 350 -8.63 -11.56 5.73
C GLU A 350 -9.80 -10.63 5.39
N GLN A 351 -10.94 -10.76 6.06
CA GLN A 351 -12.08 -9.86 5.87
C GLN A 351 -11.71 -8.39 6.17
N ARG A 352 -10.99 -8.12 7.26
CA ARG A 352 -10.56 -6.75 7.61
C ARG A 352 -9.62 -6.15 6.57
N LEU A 353 -8.67 -6.93 6.04
CA LEU A 353 -7.78 -6.47 4.98
C LEU A 353 -8.54 -6.25 3.67
N TYR A 354 -9.47 -7.15 3.33
CA TYR A 354 -10.36 -6.99 2.18
C TYR A 354 -11.22 -5.72 2.30
N ASP A 355 -11.81 -5.46 3.46
CA ASP A 355 -12.59 -4.24 3.73
C ASP A 355 -11.75 -2.97 3.52
N LEU A 356 -10.49 -2.99 3.99
CA LEU A 356 -9.56 -1.89 3.79
C LEU A 356 -9.32 -1.64 2.29
N ILE A 357 -9.01 -2.71 1.53
CA ILE A 357 -8.79 -2.66 0.07
C ILE A 357 -10.04 -2.15 -0.67
N ARG A 358 -11.20 -2.68 -0.31
CA ARG A 358 -12.49 -2.32 -0.91
C ARG A 358 -12.84 -0.87 -0.67
N LYS A 359 -12.78 -0.40 0.58
CA LYS A 359 -13.08 0.98 0.94
C LYS A 359 -12.13 1.96 0.23
N ARG A 360 -10.84 1.63 0.17
CA ARG A 360 -9.86 2.44 -0.56
C ARG A 360 -10.16 2.53 -2.05
N THR A 361 -10.54 1.41 -2.66
CA THR A 361 -10.90 1.35 -4.08
C THR A 361 -12.13 2.22 -4.38
N LEU A 362 -13.19 2.10 -3.58
CA LEU A 362 -14.39 2.93 -3.71
C LEU A 362 -14.06 4.42 -3.56
N ALA A 363 -13.40 4.78 -2.46
CA ALA A 363 -13.04 6.17 -2.18
C ALA A 363 -12.22 6.83 -3.28
N SER A 364 -11.32 6.08 -3.94
CA SER A 364 -10.51 6.60 -5.05
C SER A 364 -11.33 7.12 -6.23
N GLN A 365 -12.57 6.65 -6.39
CA GLN A 365 -13.50 7.06 -7.46
C GLN A 365 -14.66 7.93 -6.93
N MET A 366 -14.54 8.42 -5.70
CA MET A 366 -15.52 9.30 -5.09
C MET A 366 -15.16 10.78 -5.27
N ALA A 367 -16.17 11.63 -5.11
CA ALA A 367 -16.05 13.07 -5.13
C ALA A 367 -15.14 13.59 -3.99
N ASP A 368 -14.53 14.75 -4.21
CA ASP A 368 -13.74 15.44 -3.18
C ASP A 368 -14.62 15.72 -1.94
N ALA A 369 -14.01 15.71 -0.76
CA ALA A 369 -14.66 16.31 0.40
C ALA A 369 -14.54 17.83 0.32
N GLU A 370 -15.64 18.54 0.46
CA GLU A 370 -15.70 20.00 0.48
C GLU A 370 -15.73 20.49 1.93
N ILE A 371 -14.86 21.47 2.22
CA ILE A 371 -14.64 22.00 3.56
C ILE A 371 -14.71 23.52 3.48
N GLU A 372 -15.46 24.14 4.39
CA GLU A 372 -15.36 25.56 4.66
C GLU A 372 -14.47 25.77 5.88
N ARG A 373 -13.30 26.39 5.67
CA ARG A 373 -12.40 26.77 6.77
C ARG A 373 -12.66 28.22 7.14
N THR A 374 -13.01 28.44 8.40
CA THR A 374 -13.17 29.78 8.98
C THR A 374 -11.98 30.07 9.89
N THR A 375 -11.30 31.18 9.63
CA THR A 375 -10.24 31.71 10.51
C THR A 375 -10.71 33.04 11.10
N VAL A 376 -10.71 33.11 12.42
CA VAL A 376 -11.04 34.30 13.19
C VAL A 376 -9.76 34.87 13.75
N SER A 377 -9.50 36.14 13.49
CA SER A 377 -8.36 36.88 14.04
C SER A 377 -8.84 37.89 15.08
N ILE A 378 -8.18 37.91 16.23
CA ILE A 378 -8.44 38.83 17.34
C ILE A 378 -7.13 39.59 17.59
N PRO A 379 -6.97 40.79 17.03
CA PRO A 379 -5.74 41.56 17.15
C PRO A 379 -5.54 42.05 18.58
N VAL A 380 -4.28 42.08 19.02
CA VAL A 380 -3.88 42.69 20.30
C VAL A 380 -3.50 44.14 20.04
N ALA A 381 -4.28 45.08 20.58
CA ALA A 381 -4.12 46.50 20.30
C ALA A 381 -2.70 47.01 20.59
N GLY A 382 -2.16 47.81 19.65
CA GLY A 382 -0.81 48.37 19.76
C GLY A 382 0.31 47.34 19.61
N THR A 383 0.06 46.23 18.93
CA THR A 383 1.07 45.23 18.54
C THR A 383 0.73 44.64 17.16
N ASP A 384 1.66 43.87 16.59
CA ASP A 384 1.43 43.06 15.40
C ASP A 384 0.89 41.64 15.73
N TYR A 385 0.62 41.37 17.01
CA TYR A 385 0.15 40.07 17.47
C TYR A 385 -1.36 39.93 17.32
N ALA A 386 -1.79 38.71 17.02
CA ALA A 386 -3.20 38.37 17.00
C ALA A 386 -3.42 36.96 17.54
N PHE A 387 -4.46 36.82 18.36
CA PHE A 387 -5.00 35.52 18.69
C PHE A 387 -5.80 34.99 17.51
N THR A 388 -5.64 33.71 17.20
CA THR A 388 -6.29 33.06 16.07
C THR A 388 -7.08 31.85 16.53
N ALA A 389 -8.31 31.75 16.01
CA ALA A 389 -9.12 30.53 16.10
C ALA A 389 -9.42 30.03 14.69
N GLN A 390 -9.30 28.73 14.50
CA GLN A 390 -9.61 28.07 13.24
C GLN A 390 -10.69 27.01 13.47
N GLY A 391 -11.71 27.05 12.62
CA GLY A 391 -12.71 26.01 12.53
C GLY A 391 -12.88 25.52 11.10
N GLU A 392 -13.31 24.28 10.99
CA GLU A 392 -13.59 23.63 9.72
C GLU A 392 -14.98 23.01 9.82
N VAL A 393 -15.80 23.25 8.81
CA VAL A 393 -17.07 22.56 8.61
C VAL A 393 -16.99 21.80 7.30
N ILE A 394 -17.25 20.50 7.35
CA ILE A 394 -17.37 19.68 6.14
C ILE A 394 -18.74 20.00 5.53
N THR A 395 -18.76 20.66 4.37
CA THR A 395 -19.99 21.01 3.65
C THR A 395 -20.47 19.85 2.78
N PHE A 396 -19.54 19.00 2.33
CA PHE A 396 -19.85 17.76 1.63
C PHE A 396 -18.78 16.70 1.95
N ARG A 397 -19.19 15.52 2.42
CA ARG A 397 -18.25 14.50 2.92
C ARG A 397 -17.50 13.79 1.79
N GLY A 398 -18.08 13.67 0.61
CA GLY A 398 -17.44 13.02 -0.54
C GLY A 398 -16.87 11.65 -0.17
N PHE A 399 -15.61 11.39 -0.52
CA PHE A 399 -14.92 10.12 -0.22
C PHE A 399 -14.77 9.78 1.27
N LEU A 400 -14.87 10.77 2.18
CA LEU A 400 -14.68 10.57 3.63
C LEU A 400 -15.76 9.70 4.27
N ASP A 401 -16.89 9.46 3.58
CA ASP A 401 -17.92 8.54 4.06
C ASP A 401 -17.49 7.07 4.01
N VAL A 402 -16.51 6.74 3.17
CA VAL A 402 -16.10 5.36 2.93
C VAL A 402 -14.67 5.09 3.39
N TYR A 403 -13.76 6.06 3.23
CA TYR A 403 -12.35 5.88 3.57
C TYR A 403 -11.67 7.18 3.97
N MET A 404 -10.76 7.11 4.94
CA MET A 404 -9.85 8.20 5.31
C MET A 404 -8.43 7.63 5.47
N GLU A 405 -7.42 8.24 4.86
CA GLU A 405 -6.02 7.86 5.10
C GLU A 405 -5.62 8.14 6.54
N SER A 406 -4.78 7.27 7.10
CA SER A 406 -4.09 7.64 8.33
C SER A 406 -3.00 8.64 7.97
N THR A 407 -3.13 9.88 8.45
CA THR A 407 -1.97 10.78 8.51
C THR A 407 -1.02 10.17 9.54
N GLY A 408 0.25 9.91 9.20
CA GLY A 408 1.25 9.32 10.10
C GLY A 408 1.58 10.15 11.36
N GLU A 409 0.81 11.21 11.62
CA GLU A 409 0.77 11.98 12.85
C GLU A 409 -0.39 11.47 13.73
N GLU A 410 -0.05 10.91 14.89
CA GLU A 410 -1.00 10.63 15.97
C GLU A 410 -1.61 11.96 16.46
N GLY A 411 -2.71 12.42 15.86
CA GLY A 411 -3.33 13.66 16.36
C GLY A 411 -4.56 14.22 15.64
N ASN A 412 -4.84 13.88 14.38
CA ASN A 412 -5.97 14.47 13.66
C ASN A 412 -7.10 13.47 13.36
N ALA A 413 -7.56 12.76 14.40
CA ALA A 413 -8.89 12.19 14.37
C ALA A 413 -9.92 13.33 14.32
N GLU A 414 -10.93 13.18 13.46
CA GLU A 414 -12.02 14.13 13.21
C GLU A 414 -12.52 14.82 14.50
N VAL A 415 -12.03 16.01 14.76
CA VAL A 415 -12.81 17.00 15.49
C VAL A 415 -13.13 18.06 14.46
N THR A 416 -14.35 18.02 13.93
CA THR A 416 -14.97 19.21 13.33
C THR A 416 -14.93 20.28 14.41
N LYS A 417 -13.90 21.13 14.40
CA LYS A 417 -13.83 22.29 15.28
C LYS A 417 -14.81 23.30 14.74
N LEU A 418 -16.05 23.21 15.22
CA LEU A 418 -17.04 24.25 15.01
C LEU A 418 -16.63 25.45 15.85
N LEU A 419 -16.49 26.60 15.20
CA LEU A 419 -16.40 27.86 15.91
C LEU A 419 -17.82 28.32 16.26
N PRO A 420 -18.01 28.98 17.42
CA PRO A 420 -19.24 29.69 17.70
C PRO A 420 -19.50 30.76 16.63
N ALA A 421 -20.76 31.17 16.49
CA ALA A 421 -21.11 32.23 15.55
C ALA A 421 -20.50 33.55 16.02
N VAL A 422 -19.65 34.15 15.18
CA VAL A 422 -18.96 35.42 15.45
C VAL A 422 -19.29 36.46 14.38
N LYS A 423 -19.26 37.74 14.75
CA LYS A 423 -19.34 38.87 13.82
C LYS A 423 -18.12 39.76 13.94
N GLU A 424 -17.71 40.39 12.83
CA GLU A 424 -16.63 41.38 12.88
C GLU A 424 -16.98 42.51 13.85
N ARG A 425 -15.97 42.98 14.59
CA ARG A 425 -16.05 44.00 15.63
C ARG A 425 -16.90 43.64 16.85
N GLU A 426 -17.34 42.39 16.97
CA GLU A 426 -18.00 41.90 18.17
C GLU A 426 -17.03 41.94 19.35
N ALA A 427 -17.44 42.57 20.45
CA ALA A 427 -16.63 42.69 21.65
C ALA A 427 -16.48 41.34 22.35
N LEU A 428 -15.32 41.09 22.92
CA LEU A 428 -14.97 39.85 23.60
C LEU A 428 -14.48 40.14 25.02
N SER A 429 -14.81 39.24 25.94
CA SER A 429 -14.22 39.25 27.28
C SER A 429 -13.15 38.18 27.38
N LEU A 430 -11.95 38.54 27.82
CA LEU A 430 -10.89 37.57 28.10
C LEU A 430 -11.23 36.84 29.42
N GLU A 431 -11.47 35.53 29.35
CA GLU A 431 -11.75 34.70 30.53
C GLU A 431 -10.46 34.08 31.09
N ALA A 432 -9.59 33.58 30.20
CA ALA A 432 -8.34 32.96 30.60
C ALA A 432 -7.24 33.21 29.56
N LEU A 433 -6.00 33.34 30.04
CA LEU A 433 -4.79 33.48 29.23
C LEU A 433 -3.69 32.64 29.88
N THR A 434 -3.08 31.73 29.12
CA THR A 434 -2.07 30.77 29.60
C THR A 434 -0.92 30.61 28.63
#